data_AF-A0A7C5NN42-F1
#
_entry.id   AF-A0A7C5NN42-F1
#
_cell.length_a   1.000
_cell.length_b   1.000
_cell.length_c   1.000
_cell.angle_alpha   90.00
_cell.angle_beta   90.00
_cell.angle_gamma   90.00
#
_symmetry.space_group_name_H-M   'P 1'
#
loop_
_entity.id
_entity.type
_entity.pdbx_description
1 polymer ?
#
loop_
_entity_poly.entity_id
_entity_poly.type
_entity_poly.pdbx_seq_one_letter_code
_entity_poly.pdbx_strand_id
1 'polypeptide(L)'
;MPDKHDIKILRDLALQVAEIAALPIQEEKRRLWRKLNGLKPERPMVMIDQVCWNEMNINDELTLKCHDKECRGYEQTLRRIIYQWKHFPVDMVVEPFILVRKAVHNTGFGIKVIEETAISDPTSSVVAHKFINQFKTEADLEKIKTPRIWHDEKETERRLAVAHELFDGILEIRPWGVDPYLSLWDPIATWMGVEEALYALIDKPDFMHRLVGKMTDGYLAMLDQLEEQGLLCQPQTTIHCTGAYTDELPAPGYNPARPR
;
A
#
# COMPACT_ATOMS: atom_id res chain seq x y z
N MET A 1 -22.88 -1.74 -8.07
CA MET A 1 -23.41 -2.77 -7.15
C MET A 1 -23.13 -4.09 -7.82
N PRO A 2 -22.56 -5.07 -7.10
CA PRO A 2 -22.17 -6.35 -7.69
C PRO A 2 -23.36 -7.05 -8.36
N ASP A 3 -23.19 -7.48 -9.60
CA ASP A 3 -24.18 -8.36 -10.24
C ASP A 3 -23.94 -9.82 -9.84
N LYS A 4 -24.88 -10.72 -10.18
CA LYS A 4 -24.76 -12.15 -9.83
C LYS A 4 -23.55 -12.83 -10.47
N HIS A 5 -23.06 -12.33 -11.60
CA HIS A 5 -21.92 -12.88 -12.32
C HIS A 5 -20.62 -12.51 -11.59
N ASP A 6 -20.47 -11.24 -11.22
CA ASP A 6 -19.34 -10.72 -10.45
C ASP A 6 -19.23 -11.41 -9.08
N ILE A 7 -20.34 -11.53 -8.36
CA ILE A 7 -20.39 -12.22 -7.07
C ILE A 7 -19.89 -13.65 -7.21
N LYS A 8 -20.33 -14.39 -8.23
CA LYS A 8 -19.90 -15.77 -8.45
C LYS A 8 -18.38 -15.84 -8.68
N ILE A 9 -17.84 -15.02 -9.58
CA ILE A 9 -16.40 -15.00 -9.87
C ILE A 9 -15.58 -14.72 -8.61
N LEU A 10 -15.98 -13.69 -7.85
CA LEU A 10 -15.25 -13.28 -6.66
C LEU A 10 -15.29 -14.34 -5.56
N ARG A 11 -16.44 -15.00 -5.37
CA ARG A 11 -16.56 -16.09 -4.38
C ARG A 11 -15.74 -17.31 -4.78
N ASP A 12 -15.74 -17.70 -6.05
CA ASP A 12 -14.92 -18.81 -6.55
C ASP A 12 -13.41 -18.54 -6.38
N LEU A 13 -12.97 -17.30 -6.58
CA LEU A 13 -11.58 -16.89 -6.33
C LEU A 13 -11.26 -16.82 -4.83
N ALA A 14 -12.18 -16.29 -4.01
CA ALA A 14 -12.00 -16.21 -2.57
C ALA A 14 -11.90 -17.60 -1.92
N LEU A 15 -12.66 -18.59 -2.42
CA LEU A 15 -12.56 -19.98 -1.96
C LEU A 15 -11.17 -20.56 -2.22
N GLN A 16 -10.61 -20.36 -3.41
CA GLN A 16 -9.25 -20.80 -3.71
C GLN A 16 -8.21 -20.13 -2.80
N VAL A 17 -8.36 -18.82 -2.55
CA VAL A 17 -7.48 -18.11 -1.60
C VAL A 17 -7.63 -18.68 -0.18
N ALA A 18 -8.85 -18.96 0.28
CA ALA A 18 -9.10 -19.55 1.58
C ALA A 18 -8.49 -20.97 1.72
N GLU A 19 -8.61 -21.80 0.68
CA GLU A 19 -7.97 -23.12 0.62
C GLU A 19 -6.45 -23.01 0.72
N ILE A 20 -5.84 -22.07 -0.01
CA ILE A 20 -4.39 -21.81 0.05
C ILE A 20 -3.98 -21.30 1.44
N ALA A 21 -4.75 -20.38 2.02
CA ALA A 21 -4.51 -19.80 3.34
C ALA A 21 -4.60 -20.84 4.48
N ALA A 22 -5.38 -21.90 4.28
CA ALA A 22 -5.55 -23.00 5.23
C ALA A 22 -4.41 -24.02 5.23
N LEU A 23 -3.48 -23.95 4.26
CA LEU A 23 -2.36 -24.90 4.18
C LEU A 23 -1.39 -24.75 5.37
N PRO A 24 -0.89 -25.85 5.97
CA PRO A 24 0.04 -25.78 7.10
C PRO A 24 1.33 -24.99 6.82
N ILE A 25 1.77 -24.95 5.56
CA ILE A 25 2.94 -24.20 5.12
C ILE A 25 2.81 -22.71 5.42
N GLN A 26 1.60 -22.13 5.47
CA GLN A 26 1.41 -20.71 5.79
C GLN A 26 1.93 -20.40 7.20
N GLU A 27 1.64 -21.29 8.16
CA GLU A 27 2.10 -21.13 9.54
C GLU A 27 3.60 -21.38 9.68
N GLU A 28 4.14 -22.33 8.91
CA GLU A 28 5.58 -22.53 8.83
C GLU A 28 6.30 -21.27 8.30
N LYS A 29 5.79 -20.63 7.24
CA LYS A 29 6.36 -19.38 6.71
C LYS A 29 6.26 -18.25 7.73
N ARG A 30 5.12 -18.07 8.41
CA ARG A 30 4.99 -17.07 9.49
C ARG A 30 6.02 -17.30 10.60
N ARG A 31 6.23 -18.54 11.03
CA ARG A 31 7.25 -18.90 12.02
C ARG A 31 8.67 -18.54 11.56
N LEU A 32 9.00 -18.80 10.29
CA LEU A 32 10.30 -18.45 9.72
C LEU A 32 10.50 -16.93 9.64
N TRP A 33 9.47 -16.17 9.24
CA TRP A 33 9.50 -14.71 9.26
C TRP A 33 9.69 -14.15 10.67
N ARG A 34 8.97 -14.68 11.67
CA ARG A 34 9.16 -14.31 13.09
C ARG A 34 10.59 -14.53 13.55
N LYS A 35 11.19 -15.68 13.19
CA LYS A 35 12.60 -15.97 13.51
C LYS A 35 13.57 -15.02 12.82
N LEU A 36 13.34 -14.67 11.56
CA LEU A 36 14.15 -13.69 10.84
C LEU A 36 14.08 -12.32 11.53
N ASN A 37 12.87 -11.84 11.80
CA ASN A 37 12.65 -10.53 12.43
C ASN A 37 13.15 -10.48 13.88
N GLY A 38 13.11 -11.61 14.59
CA GLY A 38 13.71 -11.80 15.92
C GLY A 38 15.22 -12.09 15.91
N LEU A 39 15.92 -11.83 14.80
CA LEU A 39 17.38 -11.96 14.64
C LEU A 39 17.94 -13.37 14.87
N LYS A 40 17.14 -14.41 14.64
CA LYS A 40 17.52 -15.83 14.75
C LYS A 40 17.11 -16.61 13.49
N PRO A 41 17.52 -16.19 12.28
CA PRO A 41 17.07 -16.80 11.05
C PRO A 41 17.54 -18.25 10.95
N GLU A 42 16.66 -19.15 10.47
CA GLU A 42 17.05 -20.51 10.10
C GLU A 42 17.66 -20.57 8.69
N ARG A 43 17.23 -19.65 7.82
CA ARG A 43 17.75 -19.42 6.48
C ARG A 43 17.32 -18.04 5.99
N PRO A 44 17.90 -17.53 4.89
CA PRO A 44 17.35 -16.38 4.18
C PRO A 44 15.89 -16.62 3.78
N MET A 45 15.06 -15.61 3.98
CA MET A 45 13.68 -15.57 3.49
C MET A 45 13.64 -14.76 2.20
N VAL A 46 12.84 -15.23 1.24
CA VAL A 46 12.72 -14.62 -0.08
C VAL A 46 11.28 -14.24 -0.34
N MET A 47 11.06 -12.99 -0.71
CA MET A 47 9.78 -12.48 -1.18
C MET A 47 9.98 -11.86 -2.55
N ILE A 48 9.02 -12.08 -3.45
CA ILE A 48 8.96 -11.42 -4.75
C ILE A 48 7.87 -10.36 -4.63
N ASP A 49 8.24 -9.11 -4.88
CA ASP A 49 7.36 -7.95 -4.85
C ASP A 49 7.64 -7.07 -6.08
N GLN A 50 6.79 -6.06 -6.34
CA GLN A 50 6.90 -5.15 -7.47
C GLN A 50 6.93 -5.87 -8.83
N VAL A 51 6.07 -6.88 -8.96
CA VAL A 51 5.95 -7.72 -10.16
C VAL A 51 5.52 -6.90 -11.39
N CYS A 52 6.13 -7.16 -12.55
CA CYS A 52 5.77 -6.60 -13.86
C CYS A 52 4.44 -7.15 -14.39
N TRP A 53 3.32 -6.88 -13.70
CA TRP A 53 2.02 -7.49 -13.97
C TRP A 53 1.52 -7.40 -15.42
N ASN A 54 1.95 -6.39 -16.19
CA ASN A 54 1.64 -6.23 -17.61
C ASN A 54 2.24 -7.36 -18.48
N GLU A 55 3.32 -7.99 -18.04
CA GLU A 55 4.01 -9.09 -18.75
C GLU A 55 3.58 -10.48 -18.27
N MET A 56 2.85 -10.56 -17.15
CA MET A 56 2.59 -11.83 -16.45
C MET A 56 1.26 -12.48 -16.79
N ASN A 57 0.44 -11.93 -17.69
CA ASN A 57 -0.85 -12.53 -18.06
C ASN A 57 -0.70 -13.72 -19.02
N ILE A 58 -0.01 -14.77 -18.56
CA ILE A 58 0.17 -16.02 -19.30
C ILE A 58 -1.12 -16.84 -19.21
N ASN A 59 -1.59 -17.39 -20.33
CA ASN A 59 -2.80 -18.23 -20.42
C ASN A 59 -4.08 -17.58 -19.84
N ASP A 60 -4.20 -16.25 -19.91
CA ASP A 60 -5.36 -15.49 -19.42
C ASP A 60 -5.65 -15.65 -17.91
N GLU A 61 -4.68 -16.08 -17.11
CA GLU A 61 -4.87 -16.31 -15.66
C GLU A 61 -5.22 -15.01 -14.90
N LEU A 62 -4.70 -13.87 -15.36
CA LEU A 62 -4.91 -12.55 -14.78
C LEU A 62 -6.01 -11.73 -15.50
N THR A 63 -6.64 -12.29 -16.54
CA THR A 63 -7.71 -11.62 -17.29
C THR A 63 -8.95 -11.41 -16.40
N LEU A 64 -9.32 -10.15 -16.18
CA LEU A 64 -10.47 -9.76 -15.38
C LEU A 64 -11.78 -10.03 -16.12
N LYS A 65 -12.75 -10.62 -15.43
CA LYS A 65 -14.05 -11.04 -15.95
C LYS A 65 -15.23 -10.34 -15.26
N CYS A 66 -14.99 -9.64 -14.15
CA CYS A 66 -16.00 -8.83 -13.49
C CYS A 66 -16.35 -7.58 -14.32
N HIS A 67 -17.61 -7.14 -14.22
CA HIS A 67 -18.11 -5.94 -14.89
C HIS A 67 -17.98 -4.69 -14.00
N ASP A 68 -18.37 -4.78 -12.73
CA ASP A 68 -18.33 -3.66 -11.79
C ASP A 68 -16.88 -3.25 -11.47
N LYS A 69 -16.63 -1.94 -11.41
CA LYS A 69 -15.28 -1.38 -11.21
C LYS A 69 -14.67 -1.77 -9.86
N GLU A 70 -15.46 -1.80 -8.79
CA GLU A 70 -15.02 -2.22 -7.46
C GLU A 70 -14.75 -3.73 -7.44
N CYS A 71 -15.63 -4.52 -8.04
CA CYS A 71 -15.45 -5.97 -8.19
C CYS A 71 -14.19 -6.34 -8.98
N ARG A 72 -13.86 -5.60 -10.04
CA ARG A 72 -12.60 -5.79 -10.80
C ARG A 72 -11.36 -5.55 -9.95
N GLY A 73 -11.42 -4.65 -8.97
CA GLY A 73 -10.32 -4.42 -8.02
C GLY A 73 -10.07 -5.63 -7.10
N TYR A 74 -11.15 -6.20 -6.54
CA TYR A 74 -11.06 -7.44 -5.78
C TYR A 74 -10.59 -8.62 -6.63
N GLU A 75 -11.14 -8.77 -7.83
CA GLU A 75 -10.77 -9.83 -8.76
C GLU A 75 -9.28 -9.77 -9.09
N GLN A 76 -8.76 -8.59 -9.42
CA GLN A 76 -7.34 -8.39 -9.69
C GLN A 76 -6.47 -8.80 -8.50
N THR A 77 -6.88 -8.43 -7.28
CA THR A 77 -6.15 -8.77 -6.06
C THR A 77 -6.11 -10.28 -5.84
N LEU A 78 -7.26 -10.95 -5.88
CA LEU A 78 -7.37 -12.40 -5.66
C LEU A 78 -6.63 -13.20 -6.74
N ARG A 79 -6.79 -12.83 -8.02
CA ARG A 79 -6.07 -13.49 -9.13
C ARG A 79 -4.57 -13.37 -8.97
N ARG A 80 -4.07 -12.18 -8.61
CA ARG A 80 -2.64 -11.98 -8.36
C ARG A 80 -2.14 -12.84 -7.20
N ILE A 81 -2.87 -12.94 -6.09
CA ILE A 81 -2.52 -13.84 -4.98
C ILE A 81 -2.38 -15.29 -5.46
N ILE A 82 -3.40 -15.80 -6.17
CA ILE A 82 -3.42 -17.17 -6.69
C ILE A 82 -2.28 -17.40 -7.70
N TYR A 83 -2.04 -16.42 -8.58
CA TYR A 83 -0.98 -16.50 -9.59
C TYR A 83 0.41 -16.58 -8.97
N GLN A 84 0.73 -15.72 -7.98
CA GLN A 84 2.01 -15.77 -7.28
C GLN A 84 2.18 -17.10 -6.56
N TRP A 85 1.13 -17.56 -5.86
CA TRP A 85 1.16 -18.83 -5.16
C TRP A 85 1.46 -20.02 -6.09
N LYS A 86 0.87 -20.01 -7.29
CA LYS A 86 1.05 -21.08 -8.28
C LYS A 86 2.43 -21.06 -8.93
N HIS A 87 2.96 -19.88 -9.27
CA HIS A 87 4.12 -19.76 -10.15
C HIS A 87 5.41 -19.43 -9.42
N PHE A 88 5.34 -18.66 -8.33
CA PHE A 88 6.52 -18.22 -7.59
C PHE A 88 6.19 -17.92 -6.10
N PRO A 89 5.74 -18.93 -5.33
CA PRO A 89 5.27 -18.73 -3.96
C PRO A 89 6.37 -18.28 -2.99
N VAL A 90 7.63 -18.68 -3.23
CA VAL A 90 8.79 -18.34 -2.37
C VAL A 90 8.47 -18.50 -0.88
N ASP A 91 8.65 -17.44 -0.08
CA ASP A 91 8.23 -17.35 1.31
C ASP A 91 7.02 -16.42 1.54
N MET A 92 6.19 -16.18 0.51
CA MET A 92 4.94 -15.45 0.70
C MET A 92 4.01 -16.18 1.67
N VAL A 93 3.18 -15.41 2.36
CA VAL A 93 2.10 -15.93 3.20
C VAL A 93 0.77 -15.47 2.60
N VAL A 94 -0.15 -16.41 2.40
CA VAL A 94 -1.52 -16.11 1.96
C VAL A 94 -2.41 -16.05 3.19
N GLU A 95 -3.10 -14.92 3.34
CA GLU A 95 -3.88 -14.62 4.53
C GLU A 95 -5.36 -15.00 4.39
N PRO A 96 -6.02 -15.45 5.46
CA PRO A 96 -7.42 -15.89 5.44
C PRO A 96 -8.41 -14.70 5.56
N PHE A 97 -8.01 -13.50 5.12
CA PHE A 97 -8.80 -12.28 5.28
C PHE A 97 -8.65 -11.32 4.09
N ILE A 98 -9.62 -10.42 3.96
CA ILE A 98 -9.61 -9.30 3.03
C ILE A 98 -9.53 -7.99 3.83
N LEU A 99 -8.55 -7.16 3.47
CA LEU A 99 -8.42 -5.81 4.00
C LEU A 99 -9.30 -4.83 3.22
N VAL A 100 -10.21 -4.15 3.92
CA VAL A 100 -11.09 -3.13 3.36
C VAL A 100 -10.61 -1.76 3.83
N ARG A 101 -10.02 -0.98 2.92
CA ARG A 101 -9.46 0.34 3.26
C ARG A 101 -10.53 1.32 3.74
N LYS A 102 -10.35 1.87 4.95
CA LYS A 102 -11.09 3.04 5.43
C LYS A 102 -10.98 4.16 4.40
N ALA A 103 -12.06 4.91 4.20
CA ALA A 103 -12.09 6.03 3.28
C ALA A 103 -11.49 7.27 3.94
N VAL A 104 -10.15 7.29 4.03
CA VAL A 104 -9.40 8.41 4.58
C VAL A 104 -8.89 9.29 3.46
N HIS A 105 -9.07 10.59 3.61
CA HIS A 105 -8.60 11.59 2.68
C HIS A 105 -7.42 12.36 3.25
N ASN A 106 -6.50 12.72 2.38
CA ASN A 106 -5.31 13.48 2.71
C ASN A 106 -5.05 14.54 1.64
N THR A 107 -4.95 15.81 2.02
CA THR A 107 -4.63 16.89 1.06
C THR A 107 -3.20 16.83 0.54
N GLY A 108 -2.32 16.07 1.20
CA GLY A 108 -0.88 16.08 0.99
C GLY A 108 -0.30 17.47 1.24
N PHE A 109 0.88 17.72 0.65
CA PHE A 109 1.59 18.99 0.80
C PHE A 109 1.07 20.14 -0.06
N GLY A 110 -0.08 19.97 -0.73
CA GLY A 110 -0.66 21.00 -1.60
C GLY A 110 0.11 21.26 -2.91
N ILE A 111 1.07 20.40 -3.25
CA ILE A 111 1.90 20.50 -4.45
C ILE A 111 1.51 19.40 -5.42
N LYS A 112 1.24 19.77 -6.67
CA LYS A 112 1.05 18.82 -7.77
C LYS A 112 2.38 18.65 -8.49
N VAL A 113 2.68 17.43 -8.91
CA VAL A 113 3.82 17.17 -9.78
C VAL A 113 3.58 17.83 -11.14
N ILE A 114 4.59 18.52 -11.64
CA ILE A 114 4.62 19.06 -13.01
C ILE A 114 5.72 18.30 -13.74
N GLU A 115 5.35 17.60 -14.81
CA GLU A 115 6.24 16.65 -15.48
C GLU A 115 5.91 16.46 -16.96
N GLU A 116 6.90 15.96 -17.70
CA GLU A 116 6.74 15.37 -19.02
C GLU A 116 6.96 13.86 -18.90
N THR A 117 6.11 13.05 -19.54
CA THR A 117 6.24 11.58 -19.54
C THR A 117 6.52 11.04 -20.92
N ALA A 118 7.29 9.95 -20.98
CA ALA A 118 7.51 9.18 -22.20
C ALA A 118 7.10 7.72 -21.97
N ILE A 119 6.21 7.23 -22.84
CA ILE A 119 5.61 5.89 -22.73
C ILE A 119 6.21 5.01 -23.84
N SER A 120 6.94 3.96 -23.45
CA SER A 120 7.49 2.96 -24.37
C SER A 120 6.56 1.77 -24.58
N ASP A 121 5.80 1.40 -23.55
CA ASP A 121 4.82 0.31 -23.57
C ASP A 121 3.49 0.81 -23.01
N PRO A 122 2.40 0.84 -23.79
CA PRO A 122 1.10 1.33 -23.34
C PRO A 122 0.41 0.41 -22.31
N THR A 123 0.92 -0.81 -22.12
CA THR A 123 0.39 -1.77 -21.13
C THR A 123 1.08 -1.64 -19.77
N SER A 124 2.26 -1.02 -19.73
CA SER A 124 3.01 -0.77 -18.50
C SER A 124 2.46 0.46 -17.77
N SER A 125 2.33 0.34 -16.44
CA SER A 125 2.06 1.50 -15.58
C SER A 125 3.34 2.26 -15.19
N VAL A 126 4.52 1.76 -15.55
CA VAL A 126 5.82 2.38 -15.27
C VAL A 126 6.31 3.07 -16.53
N VAL A 127 6.52 4.38 -16.46
CA VAL A 127 6.90 5.23 -17.58
C VAL A 127 8.12 6.08 -17.23
N ALA A 128 8.76 6.66 -18.24
CA ALA A 128 9.85 7.60 -17.99
C ALA A 128 9.27 8.97 -17.61
N HIS A 129 9.87 9.61 -16.60
CA HIS A 129 9.45 10.89 -16.07
C HIS A 129 10.57 11.93 -16.18
N LYS A 130 10.21 13.12 -16.64
CA LYS A 130 11.04 14.32 -16.55
C LYS A 130 10.29 15.34 -15.71
N PHE A 131 10.67 15.44 -14.44
CA PHE A 131 10.09 16.37 -13.49
C PHE A 131 10.57 17.80 -13.76
N ILE A 132 9.67 18.77 -13.62
CA ILE A 132 9.96 20.19 -13.86
C ILE A 132 10.11 20.88 -12.52
N ASN A 133 11.26 21.52 -12.29
CA ASN A 133 11.57 22.16 -11.01
C ASN A 133 10.57 23.29 -10.63
N GLN A 134 9.90 23.11 -9.48
CA GLN A 134 8.91 24.04 -8.91
C GLN A 134 9.44 24.87 -7.73
N PHE A 135 10.70 24.65 -7.31
CA PHE A 135 11.34 25.26 -6.14
C PHE A 135 12.64 25.97 -6.54
N LYS A 136 12.51 27.20 -7.01
CA LYS A 136 13.65 28.00 -7.52
C LYS A 136 14.09 29.08 -6.53
N THR A 137 13.15 29.57 -5.73
CA THR A 137 13.30 30.71 -4.83
C THR A 137 12.79 30.37 -3.42
N GLU A 138 13.22 31.13 -2.41
CA GLU A 138 12.73 30.99 -1.03
C GLU A 138 11.20 31.08 -0.91
N ALA A 139 10.57 31.95 -1.72
CA ALA A 139 9.12 32.11 -1.73
C ALA A 139 8.38 30.83 -2.14
N ASP A 140 9.03 29.93 -2.89
CA ASP A 140 8.43 28.66 -3.30
C ASP A 140 8.21 27.71 -2.13
N LEU A 141 8.95 27.87 -1.01
CA LEU A 141 8.75 27.07 0.21
C LEU A 141 7.35 27.27 0.82
N GLU A 142 6.70 28.41 0.56
CA GLU A 142 5.35 28.70 1.02
C GLU A 142 4.27 27.91 0.26
N LYS A 143 4.64 27.22 -0.83
CA LYS A 143 3.76 26.28 -1.53
C LYS A 143 3.52 25.01 -0.70
N ILE A 144 4.46 24.63 0.16
CA ILE A 144 4.35 23.45 1.02
C ILE A 144 3.28 23.72 2.08
N LYS A 145 2.19 22.97 2.03
CA LYS A 145 1.09 23.04 3.00
C LYS A 145 1.17 21.88 3.98
N THR A 146 0.73 22.12 5.20
CA THR A 146 0.52 21.05 6.18
C THR A 146 -0.62 20.14 5.70
N PRO A 147 -0.40 18.82 5.59
CA PRO A 147 -1.45 17.87 5.24
C PRO A 147 -2.65 17.92 6.21
N ARG A 148 -3.86 17.82 5.67
CA ARG A 148 -5.11 17.72 6.44
C ARG A 148 -5.78 16.39 6.17
N ILE A 149 -6.15 15.69 7.24
CA ILE A 149 -6.74 14.36 7.24
C ILE A 149 -8.19 14.41 7.67
N TRP A 150 -9.07 13.71 6.96
CA TRP A 150 -10.44 13.45 7.40
C TRP A 150 -10.91 12.06 6.95
N HIS A 151 -11.85 11.50 7.71
CA HIS A 151 -12.45 10.20 7.46
C HIS A 151 -13.87 10.34 6.89
N ASP A 152 -14.14 9.71 5.75
CA ASP A 152 -15.49 9.46 5.27
C ASP A 152 -15.99 8.13 5.84
N GLU A 153 -16.67 8.21 6.98
CA GLU A 153 -17.23 7.04 7.67
C GLU A 153 -18.28 6.33 6.81
N LYS A 154 -19.14 7.08 6.12
CA LYS A 154 -20.23 6.52 5.30
C LYS A 154 -19.69 5.71 4.12
N GLU A 155 -18.67 6.23 3.45
CA GLU A 155 -18.01 5.47 2.37
C GLU A 155 -17.28 4.25 2.92
N THR A 156 -16.73 4.31 4.13
CA THR A 156 -16.13 3.15 4.78
C THR A 156 -17.15 2.06 5.06
N GLU A 157 -18.30 2.43 5.63
CA GLU A 157 -19.42 1.51 5.88
C GLU A 157 -19.95 0.89 4.58
N ARG A 158 -20.07 1.69 3.50
CA ARG A 158 -20.47 1.19 2.18
C ARG A 158 -19.51 0.13 1.66
N ARG A 159 -18.19 0.38 1.73
CA ARG A 159 -17.16 -0.59 1.29
C ARG A 159 -17.20 -1.87 2.11
N LEU A 160 -17.37 -1.75 3.42
CA LEU A 160 -17.50 -2.91 4.31
C LEU A 160 -18.74 -3.73 3.97
N ALA A 161 -19.89 -3.08 3.76
CA ALA A 161 -21.12 -3.76 3.37
C ALA A 161 -20.97 -4.55 2.06
N VAL A 162 -20.32 -3.95 1.04
CA VAL A 162 -20.02 -4.64 -0.22
C VAL A 162 -19.07 -5.82 0.01
N ALA A 163 -18.01 -5.66 0.80
CA ALA A 163 -17.07 -6.75 1.09
C ALA A 163 -17.75 -7.92 1.83
N HIS A 164 -18.63 -7.62 2.79
CA HIS A 164 -19.43 -8.62 3.50
C HIS A 164 -20.36 -9.38 2.55
N GLU A 165 -21.09 -8.67 1.67
CA GLU A 165 -21.92 -9.30 0.63
C GLU A 165 -21.11 -10.27 -0.25
N LEU A 166 -19.89 -9.89 -0.59
CA LEU A 166 -19.02 -10.67 -1.47
C LEU A 166 -18.40 -11.89 -0.78
N PHE A 167 -17.87 -11.74 0.44
CA PHE A 167 -16.89 -12.69 0.99
C PHE A 167 -17.29 -13.35 2.31
N ASP A 168 -18.43 -12.98 2.91
CA ASP A 168 -18.88 -13.60 4.16
C ASP A 168 -19.02 -15.12 3.99
N GLY A 169 -18.54 -15.82 5.02
CA GLY A 169 -18.45 -17.28 5.08
C GLY A 169 -17.24 -17.88 4.35
N ILE A 170 -16.36 -17.07 3.74
CA ILE A 170 -15.17 -17.55 3.01
C ILE A 170 -13.87 -16.96 3.59
N LEU A 171 -13.77 -15.63 3.60
CA LEU A 171 -12.61 -14.89 4.13
C LEU A 171 -13.09 -13.91 5.19
N GLU A 172 -12.27 -13.69 6.22
CA GLU A 172 -12.58 -12.68 7.23
C GLU A 172 -12.47 -11.27 6.63
N ILE A 173 -13.44 -10.39 6.90
CA ILE A 173 -13.39 -8.99 6.46
C ILE A 173 -12.80 -8.13 7.57
N ARG A 174 -11.70 -7.42 7.28
CA ARG A 174 -11.01 -6.55 8.24
C ARG A 174 -10.95 -5.11 7.74
N PRO A 175 -11.47 -4.12 8.49
CA PRO A 175 -11.25 -2.72 8.17
C PRO A 175 -9.77 -2.38 8.30
N TRP A 176 -9.22 -1.66 7.32
CA TRP A 176 -7.81 -1.33 7.24
C TRP A 176 -7.59 0.18 7.26
N GLY A 177 -6.80 0.65 8.23
CA GLY A 177 -6.41 2.05 8.34
C GLY A 177 -5.36 2.49 7.31
N VAL A 178 -4.89 3.72 7.48
CA VAL A 178 -3.79 4.28 6.71
C VAL A 178 -2.49 3.63 7.15
N ASP A 179 -1.77 3.08 6.18
CA ASP A 179 -0.37 2.68 6.28
C ASP A 179 0.47 3.77 5.60
N PRO A 180 0.97 4.78 6.34
CA PRO A 180 1.54 5.97 5.75
C PRO A 180 2.96 5.68 5.20
N TYR A 181 3.14 5.90 3.91
CA TYR A 181 4.48 5.98 3.31
C TYR A 181 5.09 7.37 3.59
N LEU A 182 6.19 7.39 4.34
CA LEU A 182 6.91 8.60 4.71
C LEU A 182 8.26 8.62 3.97
N SER A 183 8.38 9.49 2.98
CA SER A 183 9.67 9.79 2.32
C SER A 183 9.79 11.29 2.12
N LEU A 184 10.94 11.84 2.46
CA LEU A 184 11.26 13.23 2.17
C LEU A 184 11.75 13.36 0.72
N TRP A 185 12.63 12.47 0.28
CA TRP A 185 13.35 12.64 -0.98
C TRP A 185 12.53 12.25 -2.20
N ASP A 186 11.66 11.24 -2.12
CA ASP A 186 10.84 10.83 -3.25
C ASP A 186 9.93 11.98 -3.73
N PRO A 187 9.13 12.63 -2.86
CA PRO A 187 8.35 13.80 -3.29
C PRO A 187 9.22 14.96 -3.77
N ILE A 188 10.32 15.28 -3.07
CA ILE A 188 11.22 16.38 -3.45
C ILE A 188 11.78 16.16 -4.86
N ALA A 189 12.22 14.95 -5.18
CA ALA A 189 12.70 14.60 -6.50
C ALA A 189 11.63 14.81 -7.57
N THR A 190 10.36 14.47 -7.29
CA THR A 190 9.25 14.74 -8.23
C THR A 190 8.89 16.22 -8.37
N TRP A 191 9.20 17.06 -7.38
CA TRP A 191 8.90 18.49 -7.42
C TRP A 191 10.02 19.35 -7.99
N MET A 192 11.26 18.91 -7.83
CA MET A 192 12.46 19.65 -8.23
C MET A 192 13.11 19.09 -9.49
N GLY A 193 12.96 17.80 -9.76
CA GLY A 193 13.92 17.06 -10.60
C GLY A 193 15.07 16.53 -9.75
N VAL A 194 15.55 15.33 -10.10
CA VAL A 194 16.61 14.64 -9.34
C VAL A 194 17.91 15.43 -9.39
N GLU A 195 18.31 15.88 -10.58
CA GLU A 195 19.54 16.64 -10.79
C GLU A 195 19.51 17.97 -10.02
N GLU A 196 18.42 18.71 -10.13
CA GLU A 196 18.24 20.00 -9.46
C GLU A 196 18.17 19.86 -7.94
N ALA A 197 17.54 18.80 -7.42
CA ALA A 197 17.55 18.52 -5.99
C ALA A 197 18.98 18.24 -5.48
N LEU A 198 19.77 17.46 -6.24
CA LEU A 198 21.17 17.16 -5.90
C LEU A 198 22.05 18.41 -5.93
N TYR A 199 21.92 19.27 -6.95
CA TYR A 199 22.64 20.54 -6.97
C TYR A 199 22.19 21.48 -5.85
N ALA A 200 20.89 21.55 -5.55
CA ALA A 200 20.38 22.39 -4.46
C ALA A 200 20.91 21.98 -3.08
N LEU A 201 21.17 20.69 -2.84
CA LEU A 201 21.83 20.21 -1.62
C LEU A 201 23.24 20.79 -1.44
N ILE A 202 23.96 21.02 -2.54
CA ILE A 202 25.32 21.56 -2.53
C ILE A 202 25.30 23.09 -2.48
N ASP A 203 24.54 23.69 -3.40
CA ASP A 203 24.59 25.14 -3.64
C ASP A 203 23.71 25.93 -2.68
N LYS A 204 22.66 25.30 -2.13
CA LYS A 204 21.64 25.95 -1.28
C LYS A 204 21.26 25.07 -0.06
N PRO A 205 22.23 24.67 0.80
CA PRO A 205 21.96 23.78 1.92
C PRO A 205 20.91 24.33 2.89
N ASP A 206 20.95 25.64 3.21
CA ASP A 206 19.96 26.25 4.11
C ASP A 206 18.53 26.21 3.55
N PHE A 207 18.38 26.38 2.23
CA PHE A 207 17.09 26.25 1.54
C PHE A 207 16.58 24.81 1.66
N MET A 208 17.44 23.83 1.40
CA MET A 208 17.08 22.42 1.49
C MET A 208 16.73 22.02 2.93
N HIS A 209 17.45 22.52 3.93
CA HIS A 209 17.12 22.33 5.35
C HIS A 209 15.73 22.88 5.70
N ARG A 210 15.39 24.09 5.23
CA ARG A 210 14.04 24.65 5.42
C ARG A 210 12.96 23.82 4.73
N LEU A 211 13.25 23.32 3.53
CA LEU A 211 12.34 22.49 2.75
C LEU A 211 12.02 21.17 3.49
N VAL A 212 13.06 20.41 3.86
CA VAL A 212 12.88 19.13 4.57
C VAL A 212 12.26 19.35 5.96
N GLY A 213 12.56 20.48 6.61
CA GLY A 213 11.94 20.88 7.87
C GLY A 213 10.42 21.02 7.75
N LYS A 214 9.95 21.81 6.77
CA LYS A 214 8.51 21.98 6.50
C LYS A 214 7.82 20.64 6.17
N MET A 215 8.48 19.75 5.42
CA MET A 215 7.94 18.43 5.13
C MET A 215 7.87 17.53 6.37
N THR A 216 8.90 17.58 7.20
CA THR A 216 8.96 16.83 8.47
C THR A 216 7.83 17.26 9.40
N ASP A 217 7.68 18.56 9.61
CA ASP A 217 6.59 19.12 10.41
C ASP A 217 5.22 18.74 9.86
N GLY A 218 5.07 18.75 8.54
CA GLY A 218 3.82 18.33 7.89
C GLY A 218 3.52 16.84 8.06
N TYR A 219 4.54 15.96 7.97
CA TYR A 219 4.35 14.53 8.23
C TYR A 219 4.02 14.25 9.68
N LEU A 220 4.68 14.92 10.64
CA LEU A 220 4.36 14.77 12.06
C LEU A 220 2.91 15.20 12.33
N ALA A 221 2.50 16.38 11.84
CA ALA A 221 1.12 16.83 11.97
C ALA A 221 0.10 15.88 11.31
N MET A 222 0.48 15.22 10.21
CA MET A 222 -0.35 14.20 9.56
C MET A 222 -0.49 12.95 10.42
N LEU A 223 0.60 12.47 11.03
CA LEU A 223 0.60 11.32 11.92
C LEU A 223 -0.23 11.59 13.18
N ASP A 224 -0.09 12.77 13.79
CA ASP A 224 -0.89 13.19 14.94
C ASP A 224 -2.39 13.15 14.63
N GLN A 225 -2.80 13.67 13.46
CA GLN A 225 -4.20 13.62 13.01
C GLN A 225 -4.71 12.18 12.79
N LEU A 226 -3.86 11.28 12.27
CA LEU A 226 -4.22 9.88 12.05
C LEU A 226 -4.35 9.12 13.39
N GLU A 227 -3.44 9.36 14.33
CA GLU A 227 -3.48 8.77 15.67
C GLU A 227 -4.71 9.26 16.44
N GLU A 228 -4.95 10.58 16.48
CA GLU A 228 -6.09 11.20 17.18
C GLU A 228 -7.43 10.62 16.70
N GLN A 229 -7.56 10.40 15.38
CA GLN A 229 -8.77 9.84 14.76
C GLN A 229 -8.82 8.30 14.78
N GLY A 230 -7.78 7.60 15.27
CA GLY A 230 -7.74 6.12 15.26
C GLY A 230 -7.73 5.53 13.85
N LEU A 231 -7.06 6.21 12.91
CA LEU A 231 -7.05 5.88 11.48
C LEU A 231 -5.79 5.16 11.03
N LEU A 232 -4.78 4.99 11.89
CA LEU A 232 -3.61 4.19 11.57
C LEU A 232 -3.98 2.73 11.31
N CYS A 233 -3.17 2.03 10.52
CA CYS A 233 -3.38 0.62 10.22
C CYS A 233 -3.11 -0.28 11.44
N GLN A 234 -3.69 -1.48 11.39
CA GLN A 234 -3.45 -2.54 12.38
C GLN A 234 -2.12 -3.27 12.08
N PRO A 235 -1.72 -4.31 12.85
CA PRO A 235 -0.58 -5.13 12.52
C PRO A 235 -0.57 -5.56 11.05
N GLN A 236 0.54 -5.25 10.40
CA GLN A 236 0.76 -5.51 8.99
C GLN A 236 1.23 -6.95 8.79
N THR A 237 0.98 -7.49 7.60
CA THR A 237 1.52 -8.78 7.19
C THR A 237 2.82 -8.62 6.41
N THR A 238 3.05 -7.42 5.88
CA THR A 238 4.25 -7.03 5.14
C THR A 238 4.68 -5.62 5.55
N ILE A 239 5.99 -5.41 5.68
CA ILE A 239 6.60 -4.07 5.75
C ILE A 239 7.42 -3.93 4.47
N HIS A 240 6.97 -3.07 3.56
CA HIS A 240 7.50 -2.96 2.20
C HIS A 240 7.53 -4.33 1.51
N CYS A 241 8.72 -4.93 1.29
CA CYS A 241 8.94 -6.19 0.58
C CYS A 241 9.35 -7.35 1.51
N THR A 242 8.99 -7.27 2.80
CA THR A 242 9.38 -8.24 3.85
C THR A 242 8.16 -8.66 4.66
N GLY A 243 8.06 -9.94 5.04
CA GLY A 243 7.02 -10.39 5.97
C GLY A 243 7.16 -9.74 7.35
N ALA A 244 6.08 -9.14 7.84
CA ALA A 244 6.08 -8.31 9.07
C ALA A 244 5.81 -9.10 10.37
N TYR A 245 5.83 -10.43 10.31
CA TYR A 245 5.50 -11.29 11.44
C TYR A 245 6.55 -11.17 12.55
N THR A 246 6.11 -10.93 13.79
CA THR A 246 6.96 -10.87 14.98
C THR A 246 6.24 -11.46 16.19
N ASP A 247 7.00 -11.93 17.18
CA ASP A 247 6.48 -12.36 18.50
C ASP A 247 6.51 -11.21 19.53
N GLU A 248 7.08 -10.04 19.18
CA GLU A 248 7.27 -8.90 20.08
C GLU A 248 6.10 -7.90 20.06
N LEU A 249 5.23 -7.96 19.05
CA LEU A 249 4.07 -7.10 18.87
C LEU A 249 2.77 -7.93 18.78
N PRO A 250 1.63 -7.36 19.19
CA PRO A 250 1.47 -6.02 19.77
C PRO A 250 1.98 -5.93 21.22
N ALA A 251 2.48 -4.76 21.60
CA ALA A 251 2.92 -4.50 22.97
C ALA A 251 1.74 -4.45 23.97
N PRO A 252 1.97 -4.67 25.28
CA PRO A 252 0.94 -4.51 26.31
C PRO A 252 0.24 -3.15 26.23
N GLY A 253 -1.10 -3.16 26.26
CA GLY A 253 -1.91 -1.94 26.14
C GLY A 253 -2.20 -1.49 24.71
N TYR A 254 -1.92 -2.33 23.71
CA TYR A 254 -2.37 -2.12 22.33
C TYR A 254 -3.90 -2.12 22.23
N ASN A 255 -4.44 -1.14 21.51
CA ASN A 255 -5.87 -1.00 21.23
C ASN A 255 -6.11 -1.09 19.71
N PRO A 256 -6.76 -2.15 19.20
CA PRO A 256 -7.01 -2.29 17.76
C PRO A 256 -7.95 -1.23 17.18
N ALA A 257 -8.74 -0.53 18.00
CA ALA A 257 -9.57 0.60 17.57
C ALA A 257 -8.81 1.93 17.55
N ARG A 258 -7.66 2.01 18.23
CA ARG A 258 -6.75 3.16 18.25
C ARG A 258 -5.30 2.66 18.22
N PRO A 259 -4.85 2.10 17.08
CA PRO A 259 -3.47 1.66 16.94
C PRO A 259 -2.54 2.87 17.04
N ARG A 260 -1.46 2.70 17.82
CA ARG A 260 -0.40 3.67 18.11
C ARG A 260 0.93 2.93 18.21
#